data_AF-A0A388PDC5-F1
#
_entry.id   AF-A0A388PDC5-F1
#
_cell.length_a   1.000
_cell.length_b   1.000
_cell.length_c   1.000
_cell.angle_alpha   90.00
_cell.angle_beta   90.00
_cell.angle_gamma   90.00
#
_symmetry.space_group_name_H-M   'P 1'
#
loop_
_entity.id
_entity.type
_entity.pdbx_description
1 polymer ?
#
loop_
_entity_poly.entity_id
_entity_poly.type
_entity_poly.pdbx_seq_one_letter_code
_entity_poly.pdbx_strand_id
1 'polypeptide(L)'
;MRAAAFLLLLSASLVVAAEPAPRPIRIVADGFEASEKDVAKVCLSAGAELQKWAPGLPFENVVVVKGDKGPITLFQRNDRKEIVVRLDTRKTFWSQYAYQFAHELGHIHCSFRDGPRENLWFEESVCETASVFCLRAMAVTWKTAPPYPHWVSYAPSLRSYADDVIAKRTYKAEAEQKGLPKFYRDHAAEFRANPTDRELNGAVALFLLKYLEEKPTRWAAFRWLNATARPKDESFQDYLKRWEQNTPAEHKDSVRGIQKLFGF
;
A
#
# COMPACT_ATOMS: atom_id res chain seq x y z
N MET A 1 -73.37 -0.47 -15.70
CA MET A 1 -72.30 -1.29 -15.06
C MET A 1 -70.97 -0.83 -15.64
N ARG A 2 -70.16 -0.08 -14.88
CA ARG A 2 -68.82 0.37 -15.29
C ARG A 2 -67.79 -0.42 -14.47
N ALA A 3 -66.99 -1.23 -15.14
CA ALA A 3 -65.91 -1.98 -14.51
C ALA A 3 -64.71 -1.04 -14.27
N ALA A 4 -64.32 -0.86 -13.00
CA ALA A 4 -63.13 -0.13 -12.62
C ALA A 4 -61.93 -1.10 -12.66
N ALA A 5 -60.95 -0.82 -13.54
CA ALA A 5 -59.69 -1.53 -13.56
C ALA A 5 -58.76 -0.94 -12.47
N PHE A 6 -58.48 -1.72 -11.43
CA PHE A 6 -57.46 -1.42 -10.44
C PHE A 6 -56.09 -1.74 -11.04
N LEU A 7 -55.30 -0.73 -11.37
CA LEU A 7 -53.87 -0.90 -11.63
C LEU A 7 -53.15 -1.11 -10.29
N LEU A 8 -52.69 -2.33 -10.02
CA LEU A 8 -51.72 -2.60 -8.96
C LEU A 8 -50.34 -2.12 -9.43
N LEU A 9 -49.87 -1.01 -8.87
CA LEU A 9 -48.47 -0.60 -8.94
C LEU A 9 -47.65 -1.51 -8.01
N LEU A 10 -46.97 -2.51 -8.56
CA LEU A 10 -45.92 -3.23 -7.84
C LEU A 10 -44.71 -2.29 -7.70
N SER A 11 -44.53 -1.71 -6.52
CA SER A 11 -43.29 -1.08 -6.10
C SER A 11 -42.22 -2.15 -5.92
N ALA A 12 -41.34 -2.29 -6.91
CA ALA A 12 -40.12 -3.07 -6.78
C ALA A 12 -39.19 -2.36 -5.78
N SER A 13 -39.23 -2.78 -4.51
CA SER A 13 -38.22 -2.40 -3.54
C SER A 13 -36.88 -3.01 -3.97
N LEU A 14 -35.99 -2.16 -4.50
CA LEU A 14 -34.58 -2.49 -4.63
C LEU A 14 -34.06 -2.81 -3.23
N VAL A 15 -33.88 -4.10 -2.94
CA VAL A 15 -33.07 -4.54 -1.81
C VAL A 15 -31.65 -4.13 -2.15
N VAL A 16 -31.24 -2.96 -1.67
CA VAL A 16 -29.82 -2.63 -1.56
C VAL A 16 -29.27 -3.67 -0.60
N ALA A 17 -28.53 -4.65 -1.14
CA ALA A 17 -27.76 -5.54 -0.30
C ALA A 17 -26.86 -4.66 0.57
N ALA A 18 -27.04 -4.74 1.89
CA ALA A 18 -26.15 -4.08 2.83
C ALA A 18 -24.71 -4.48 2.48
N GLU A 19 -23.81 -3.50 2.36
CA GLU A 19 -22.40 -3.79 2.17
C GLU A 19 -21.94 -4.75 3.29
N PRO A 20 -21.23 -5.85 2.97
CA PRO A 20 -20.70 -6.72 4.01
C PRO A 20 -19.81 -5.87 4.93
N ALA A 21 -20.04 -5.98 6.23
CA ALA A 21 -19.23 -5.30 7.24
C ALA A 21 -17.73 -5.47 6.93
N PRO A 22 -16.89 -4.44 7.12
CA PRO A 22 -15.47 -4.51 6.78
C PRO A 22 -14.86 -5.72 7.51
N ARG A 23 -14.39 -6.69 6.73
CA ARG A 23 -13.82 -7.90 7.31
C ARG A 23 -12.46 -7.53 7.90
N PRO A 24 -12.28 -7.64 9.22
CA PRO A 24 -11.16 -7.02 9.91
C PRO A 24 -9.85 -7.74 9.60
N ILE A 25 -8.74 -7.00 9.65
CA ILE A 25 -7.39 -7.57 9.75
C ILE A 25 -7.38 -8.47 10.99
N ARG A 26 -7.18 -9.78 10.79
CA ARG A 26 -7.04 -10.75 11.87
C ARG A 26 -5.58 -10.81 12.29
N ILE A 27 -5.30 -10.79 13.58
CA ILE A 27 -3.96 -10.99 14.11
C ILE A 27 -3.88 -12.40 14.70
N VAL A 28 -2.78 -13.11 14.47
CA VAL A 28 -2.38 -14.30 15.23
C VAL A 28 -1.14 -13.91 16.01
N ALA A 29 -1.28 -13.80 17.33
CA ALA A 29 -0.20 -13.32 18.18
C ALA A 29 0.93 -14.33 18.40
N ASP A 30 0.73 -15.60 18.04
CA ASP A 30 1.74 -16.65 18.22
C ASP A 30 3.09 -16.24 17.62
N GLY A 31 4.12 -16.20 18.48
CA GLY A 31 5.48 -15.80 18.12
C GLY A 31 5.78 -14.29 18.20
N PHE A 32 4.77 -13.44 18.40
CA PHE A 32 5.00 -12.03 18.74
C PHE A 32 5.30 -11.87 20.24
N GLU A 33 6.15 -10.90 20.56
CA GLU A 33 6.42 -10.46 21.94
C GLU A 33 5.41 -9.41 22.43
N ALA A 34 4.44 -9.03 21.59
CA ALA A 34 3.39 -8.05 21.85
C ALA A 34 2.02 -8.71 21.86
N SER A 35 1.04 -8.11 22.56
CA SER A 35 -0.32 -8.63 22.62
C SER A 35 -1.03 -8.55 21.26
N GLU A 36 -1.92 -9.50 20.98
CA GLU A 36 -2.75 -9.51 19.77
C GLU A 36 -3.48 -8.18 19.56
N LYS A 37 -4.05 -7.65 20.65
CA LYS A 37 -4.81 -6.41 20.68
C LYS A 37 -3.95 -5.22 20.27
N ASP A 38 -2.73 -5.12 20.78
CA ASP A 38 -1.85 -3.98 20.48
C ASP A 38 -1.32 -4.06 19.06
N VAL A 39 -0.91 -5.24 18.60
CA VAL A 39 -0.53 -5.47 17.20
C VAL A 39 -1.69 -5.08 16.26
N ALA A 40 -2.92 -5.48 16.59
CA ALA A 40 -4.10 -5.10 15.83
C ALA A 40 -4.28 -3.59 15.76
N LYS A 41 -4.16 -2.88 16.89
CA LYS A 41 -4.27 -1.41 16.95
C LYS A 41 -3.23 -0.71 16.09
N VAL A 42 -1.99 -1.20 16.08
CA VAL A 42 -0.92 -0.63 15.25
C VAL A 42 -1.19 -0.88 13.76
N CYS A 43 -1.50 -2.12 13.37
CA CYS A 43 -1.78 -2.46 11.96
C CYS A 43 -3.00 -1.71 11.42
N LEU A 44 -4.08 -1.63 12.21
CA LEU A 44 -5.28 -0.87 11.86
C LEU A 44 -4.98 0.64 11.75
N SER A 45 -4.11 1.19 12.59
CA SER A 45 -3.70 2.59 12.48
C SER A 45 -2.95 2.86 11.16
N ALA A 46 -1.98 2.00 10.82
CA ALA A 46 -1.23 2.12 9.56
C ALA A 46 -2.16 1.96 8.35
N GLY A 47 -3.01 0.93 8.35
CA GLY A 47 -3.95 0.69 7.26
C GLY A 47 -4.97 1.83 7.09
N ALA A 48 -5.45 2.41 8.18
CA ALA A 48 -6.36 3.54 8.13
C ALA A 48 -5.75 4.78 7.48
N GLU A 49 -4.45 5.05 7.66
CA GLU A 49 -3.79 6.20 7.01
C GLU A 49 -3.77 6.09 5.48
N LEU A 50 -3.63 4.88 4.94
CA LEU A 50 -3.68 4.65 3.50
C LEU A 50 -5.13 4.60 2.98
N GLN A 51 -6.03 3.93 3.70
CA GLN A 51 -7.41 3.72 3.30
C GLN A 51 -8.20 5.04 3.17
N LYS A 52 -7.87 6.07 3.98
CA LYS A 52 -8.43 7.43 3.85
C LYS A 52 -8.35 7.97 2.42
N TRP A 53 -7.31 7.59 1.68
CA TRP A 53 -6.98 8.16 0.38
C TRP A 53 -7.17 7.22 -0.80
N ALA A 54 -7.48 5.95 -0.51
CA ALA A 54 -7.83 4.93 -1.47
C ALA A 54 -9.11 4.21 -0.99
N PRO A 55 -10.25 4.92 -0.92
CA PRO A 55 -11.50 4.32 -0.50
C PRO A 55 -11.86 3.18 -1.45
N GLY A 56 -12.31 2.07 -0.87
CA GLY A 56 -12.60 0.85 -1.61
C GLY A 56 -11.45 -0.14 -1.68
N LEU A 57 -10.25 0.16 -1.13
CA LEU A 57 -9.26 -0.84 -0.70
C LEU A 57 -10.01 -1.94 0.05
N PRO A 58 -10.27 -3.12 -0.56
CA PRO A 58 -10.83 -4.19 0.22
C PRO A 58 -9.71 -4.59 1.17
N PHE A 59 -9.97 -4.59 2.48
CA PHE A 59 -9.31 -5.60 3.29
C PHE A 59 -9.91 -6.93 2.82
N GLU A 60 -9.42 -7.41 1.67
CA GLU A 60 -9.38 -8.83 1.41
C GLU A 60 -8.94 -9.48 2.72
N ASN A 61 -9.58 -10.56 3.15
CA ASN A 61 -9.39 -11.04 4.51
C ASN A 61 -7.89 -11.19 4.80
N VAL A 62 -7.31 -10.31 5.63
CA VAL A 62 -5.88 -10.34 5.91
C VAL A 62 -5.70 -11.03 7.25
N VAL A 63 -4.76 -11.97 7.31
CA VAL A 63 -4.20 -12.45 8.57
C VAL A 63 -2.76 -11.98 8.70
N VAL A 64 -2.45 -11.34 9.82
CA VAL A 64 -1.09 -10.98 10.22
C VAL A 64 -0.57 -12.03 11.18
N VAL A 65 0.60 -12.58 10.89
CA VAL A 65 1.29 -13.58 11.71
C VAL A 65 2.76 -13.20 11.88
N LYS A 66 3.45 -13.82 12.84
CA LYS A 66 4.90 -13.63 13.00
C LYS A 66 5.68 -14.27 11.85
N GLY A 67 6.69 -13.55 11.34
CA GLY A 67 7.74 -14.07 10.46
C GLY A 67 9.14 -13.92 11.09
N ASP A 68 10.16 -14.51 10.47
CA ASP A 68 11.55 -14.53 10.97
C ASP A 68 12.60 -14.17 9.90
N LYS A 69 12.15 -13.83 8.68
CA LYS A 69 12.98 -13.56 7.50
C LYS A 69 12.59 -12.25 6.81
N GLY A 70 12.29 -11.22 7.61
CA GLY A 70 11.69 -9.98 7.12
C GLY A 70 10.18 -10.06 6.85
N PRO A 71 9.53 -8.93 6.55
CA PRO A 71 8.11 -8.90 6.22
C PRO A 71 7.83 -9.49 4.83
N ILE A 72 6.67 -10.12 4.67
CA ILE A 72 6.24 -10.69 3.39
C ILE A 72 4.72 -10.89 3.32
N THR A 73 4.14 -10.61 2.16
CA THR A 73 2.78 -10.99 1.77
C THR A 73 2.83 -12.24 0.91
N LEU A 74 2.13 -13.29 1.32
CA LEU A 74 2.07 -14.53 0.54
C LEU A 74 1.05 -14.42 -0.60
N PHE A 75 1.48 -14.74 -1.82
CA PHE A 75 0.59 -14.84 -2.98
C PHE A 75 -0.54 -15.86 -2.75
N GLN A 76 -0.20 -17.01 -2.17
CA GLN A 76 -1.17 -18.05 -1.86
C GLN A 76 -2.00 -17.64 -0.64
N ARG A 77 -3.33 -17.66 -0.83
CA ARG A 77 -4.28 -17.52 0.28
C ARG A 77 -4.25 -18.78 1.14
N ASN A 78 -4.47 -18.64 2.44
CA ASN A 78 -4.62 -19.81 3.33
C ASN A 78 -5.97 -20.53 3.13
N ASP A 79 -6.23 -21.59 3.91
CA ASP A 79 -7.46 -22.38 3.82
C ASP A 79 -8.74 -21.56 4.09
N ARG A 80 -8.61 -20.47 4.86
CA ARG A 80 -9.69 -19.50 5.13
C ARG A 80 -9.86 -18.46 4.02
N LYS A 81 -9.11 -18.59 2.92
CA LYS A 81 -9.04 -17.65 1.80
C LYS A 81 -8.56 -16.26 2.25
N GLU A 82 -7.65 -16.22 3.23
CA GLU A 82 -7.03 -15.01 3.72
C GLU A 82 -5.68 -14.74 3.05
N ILE A 83 -5.37 -13.47 2.80
CA ILE A 83 -4.01 -13.00 2.53
C ILE A 83 -3.19 -13.18 3.80
N VAL A 84 -2.09 -13.92 3.71
CA VAL A 84 -1.18 -14.07 4.85
C VAL A 84 -0.07 -13.03 4.75
N VAL A 85 -0.04 -12.12 5.73
CA VAL A 85 1.03 -11.15 5.94
C VAL A 85 1.88 -11.63 7.11
N ARG A 86 3.19 -11.76 6.90
CA ARG A 86 4.15 -12.10 7.96
C ARG A 86 4.94 -10.84 8.32
N LEU A 87 5.07 -10.56 9.61
CA LEU A 87 5.87 -9.44 10.10
C LEU A 87 7.05 -9.96 10.92
N ASP A 88 8.25 -9.49 10.62
CA ASP A 88 9.45 -9.76 11.40
C ASP A 88 9.79 -8.58 12.31
N THR A 89 8.96 -8.41 13.33
CA THR A 89 9.09 -7.36 14.34
C THR A 89 9.57 -7.93 15.68
N ARG A 90 10.00 -7.05 16.57
CA ARG A 90 10.42 -7.41 17.94
C ARG A 90 9.71 -6.54 18.97
N LYS A 91 9.46 -7.12 20.14
CA LYS A 91 8.93 -6.41 21.32
C LYS A 91 7.72 -5.53 20.96
N THR A 92 7.67 -4.34 21.55
CA THR A 92 6.66 -3.30 21.36
C THR A 92 7.17 -2.14 20.50
N PHE A 93 8.07 -2.41 19.53
CA PHE A 93 8.57 -1.38 18.62
C PHE A 93 7.53 -1.07 17.54
N TRP A 94 6.46 -0.33 17.88
CA TRP A 94 5.32 -0.04 17.00
C TRP A 94 5.70 0.58 15.66
N SER A 95 6.80 1.34 15.58
CA SER A 95 7.31 1.83 14.28
C SER A 95 7.66 0.70 13.32
N GLN A 96 8.23 -0.42 13.80
CA GLN A 96 8.53 -1.58 12.95
C GLN A 96 7.25 -2.26 12.44
N TYR A 97 6.25 -2.45 13.30
CA TYR A 97 4.96 -3.03 12.91
C TYR A 97 4.25 -2.15 11.89
N ALA A 98 4.18 -0.84 12.13
CA ALA A 98 3.54 0.10 11.21
C ALA A 98 4.26 0.15 9.86
N TYR A 99 5.60 0.25 9.87
CA TYR A 99 6.42 0.25 8.66
C TYR A 99 6.23 -1.02 7.84
N GLN A 100 6.43 -2.19 8.46
CA GLN A 100 6.34 -3.47 7.76
C GLN A 100 4.92 -3.76 7.28
N PHE A 101 3.90 -3.52 8.10
CA PHE A 101 2.52 -3.78 7.69
C PHE A 101 2.08 -2.85 6.56
N ALA A 102 2.50 -1.58 6.57
CA ALA A 102 2.20 -0.66 5.47
C ALA A 102 2.90 -1.05 4.16
N HIS A 103 4.12 -1.60 4.22
CA HIS A 103 4.80 -2.20 3.05
C HIS A 103 3.93 -3.30 2.43
N GLU A 104 3.54 -4.26 3.26
CA GLU A 104 2.75 -5.42 2.82
C GLU A 104 1.35 -5.02 2.36
N LEU A 105 0.72 -4.03 3.00
CA LEU A 105 -0.53 -3.46 2.52
C LEU A 105 -0.35 -2.75 1.17
N GLY A 106 0.82 -2.20 0.88
CA GLY A 106 1.19 -1.65 -0.43
C GLY A 106 1.09 -2.69 -1.54
N HIS A 107 1.57 -3.91 -1.32
CA HIS A 107 1.44 -5.01 -2.28
C HIS A 107 -0.03 -5.36 -2.53
N ILE A 108 -0.80 -5.51 -1.44
CA ILE A 108 -2.24 -5.77 -1.51
C ILE A 108 -2.95 -4.68 -2.31
N HIS A 109 -2.63 -3.41 -2.02
CA HIS A 109 -3.17 -2.26 -2.73
C HIS A 109 -2.81 -2.30 -4.21
N CYS A 110 -1.59 -2.68 -4.57
CA CYS A 110 -1.14 -2.77 -5.96
C CYS A 110 -1.74 -3.95 -6.75
N SER A 111 -2.72 -4.66 -6.19
CA SER A 111 -3.25 -5.92 -6.73
C SER A 111 -2.14 -6.91 -7.02
N PHE A 112 -1.18 -7.10 -6.10
CA PHE A 112 -0.02 -8.00 -6.26
C PHE A 112 -0.37 -9.35 -6.90
N ARG A 113 0.49 -9.81 -7.82
CA ARG A 113 0.32 -11.09 -8.52
C ARG A 113 1.67 -11.74 -8.78
N ASP A 114 1.65 -13.07 -8.83
CA ASP A 114 2.76 -13.83 -9.37
C ASP A 114 2.94 -13.56 -10.87
N GLY A 115 4.16 -13.69 -11.37
CA GLY A 115 4.49 -13.47 -12.78
C GLY A 115 5.89 -12.89 -13.00
N PRO A 116 6.15 -12.34 -14.21
CA PRO A 116 7.43 -11.73 -14.57
C PRO A 116 7.85 -10.65 -13.55
N ARG A 117 9.14 -10.64 -13.20
CA ARG A 117 9.69 -9.86 -12.07
C ARG A 117 10.46 -8.60 -12.49
N GLU A 118 10.60 -8.36 -13.79
CA GLU A 118 11.47 -7.33 -14.35
C GLU A 118 11.01 -5.91 -13.97
N ASN A 119 9.72 -5.71 -13.72
CA ASN A 119 9.15 -4.44 -13.25
C ASN A 119 8.62 -4.52 -11.81
N LEU A 120 8.92 -5.61 -11.06
CA LEU A 120 8.52 -5.75 -9.65
C LEU A 120 9.14 -4.65 -8.76
N TRP A 121 10.31 -4.13 -9.12
CA TRP A 121 10.98 -3.05 -8.41
C TRP A 121 10.12 -1.79 -8.23
N PHE A 122 9.25 -1.50 -9.18
CA PHE A 122 8.37 -0.35 -9.07
C PHE A 122 7.31 -0.57 -8.00
N GLU A 123 6.73 -1.78 -7.93
CA GLU A 123 5.80 -2.16 -6.87
C GLU A 123 6.47 -2.12 -5.49
N GLU A 124 7.70 -2.65 -5.36
CA GLU A 124 8.48 -2.56 -4.13
C GLU A 124 8.77 -1.11 -3.71
N SER A 125 9.05 -0.22 -4.68
CA SER A 125 9.22 1.22 -4.43
C SER A 125 7.94 1.89 -3.94
N VAL A 126 6.77 1.46 -4.43
CA VAL A 126 5.46 1.92 -3.95
C VAL A 126 5.21 1.42 -2.52
N CYS A 127 5.55 0.18 -2.21
CA CYS A 127 5.38 -0.41 -0.88
C CYS A 127 6.28 0.28 0.16
N GLU A 128 7.52 0.59 -0.22
CA GLU A 128 8.43 1.40 0.59
C GLU A 128 7.85 2.80 0.83
N THR A 129 7.25 3.41 -0.20
CA THR A 129 6.56 4.70 -0.09
C THR A 129 5.40 4.63 0.89
N ALA A 130 4.59 3.57 0.83
CA ALA A 130 3.45 3.36 1.74
C ALA A 130 3.93 3.28 3.20
N SER A 131 5.06 2.62 3.43
CA SER A 131 5.67 2.49 4.75
C SER A 131 6.02 3.84 5.37
N VAL A 132 6.74 4.68 4.62
CA VAL A 132 7.15 6.00 5.10
C VAL A 132 5.97 6.96 5.21
N PHE A 133 5.06 6.94 4.22
CA PHE A 133 3.83 7.75 4.22
C PHE A 133 2.97 7.46 5.47
N CYS A 134 2.70 6.18 5.75
CA CYS A 134 1.87 5.78 6.88
C CYS A 134 2.51 6.15 8.21
N LEU A 135 3.83 5.95 8.38
CA LEU A 135 4.53 6.37 9.61
C LEU A 135 4.40 7.88 9.85
N ARG A 136 4.60 8.71 8.83
CA ARG A 136 4.51 10.18 8.97
C ARG A 136 3.08 10.62 9.27
N ALA A 137 2.10 10.03 8.60
CA ALA A 137 0.69 10.30 8.84
C ALA A 137 0.25 9.86 10.26
N MET A 138 0.61 8.64 10.67
CA MET A 138 0.35 8.14 12.02
C MET A 138 1.01 9.03 13.09
N ALA A 139 2.25 9.50 12.86
CA ALA A 139 2.92 10.40 13.79
C ALA A 139 2.20 11.74 13.98
N VAL A 140 1.40 12.17 13.00
CA VAL A 140 0.52 13.34 13.15
C VAL A 140 -0.74 12.93 13.91
N THR A 141 -1.44 11.88 13.47
CA THR A 141 -2.70 11.44 14.07
C THR A 141 -2.55 11.03 15.54
N TRP A 142 -1.49 10.32 15.90
CA TRP A 142 -1.27 9.83 17.27
C TRP A 142 -0.95 10.93 18.28
N LYS A 143 -0.69 12.18 17.85
CA LYS A 143 -0.57 13.32 18.77
C LYS A 143 -1.89 13.64 19.47
N THR A 144 -3.02 13.36 18.84
CA THR A 144 -4.35 13.74 19.32
C THR A 144 -5.33 12.58 19.39
N ALA A 145 -5.14 11.54 18.57
CA ALA A 145 -6.04 10.40 18.46
C ALA A 145 -5.30 9.05 18.29
N PRO A 146 -4.41 8.67 19.22
CA PRO A 146 -3.84 7.32 19.20
C PRO A 146 -4.87 6.27 19.64
N PRO A 147 -4.65 4.98 19.33
CA PRO A 147 -5.51 3.88 19.78
C PRO A 147 -5.69 3.78 21.29
N TYR A 148 -4.68 4.18 22.06
CA TYR A 148 -4.73 4.32 23.50
C TYR A 148 -4.18 5.69 23.92
N PRO A 149 -4.82 6.40 24.87
CA PRO A 149 -4.38 7.74 25.25
C PRO A 149 -2.90 7.83 25.65
N HIS A 150 -2.36 6.80 26.30
CA HIS A 150 -0.95 6.78 26.72
C HIS A 150 0.05 6.60 25.55
N TRP A 151 -0.41 6.28 24.34
CA TRP A 151 0.45 6.18 23.14
C TRP A 151 0.70 7.53 22.45
N VAL A 152 0.12 8.64 22.95
CA VAL A 152 0.46 9.99 22.47
C VAL A 152 1.98 10.23 22.49
N SER A 153 2.65 9.77 23.56
CA SER A 153 4.10 9.89 23.74
C SER A 153 4.91 9.08 22.73
N TYR A 154 4.30 8.11 22.03
CA TYR A 154 4.97 7.31 21.00
C TYR A 154 4.98 8.00 19.63
N ALA A 155 4.11 8.99 19.39
CA ALA A 155 4.01 9.68 18.09
C ALA A 155 5.37 10.24 17.57
N PRO A 156 6.25 10.83 18.40
CA PRO A 156 7.59 11.23 17.97
C PRO A 156 8.47 10.07 17.49
N SER A 157 8.31 8.87 18.06
CA SER A 157 9.08 7.66 17.66
C SER A 157 8.68 7.17 16.27
N LEU A 158 7.42 7.31 15.88
CA LEU A 158 6.96 7.03 14.51
C LEU A 158 7.61 8.01 13.52
N ARG A 159 7.64 9.30 13.87
CA ARG A 159 8.26 10.32 13.04
C ARG A 159 9.76 10.10 12.89
N SER A 160 10.46 9.89 14.01
CA SER A 160 11.90 9.64 14.02
C SER A 160 12.28 8.42 13.20
N TYR A 161 11.48 7.34 13.26
CA TYR A 161 11.75 6.15 12.44
C TYR A 161 11.63 6.45 10.95
N ALA A 162 10.60 7.20 10.52
CA ALA A 162 10.45 7.61 9.13
C ALA A 162 11.61 8.51 8.66
N ASP A 163 11.99 9.50 9.48
CA ASP A 163 13.09 10.41 9.16
C ASP A 163 14.43 9.65 9.09
N ASP A 164 14.67 8.68 9.98
CA ASP A 164 15.83 7.79 9.96
C ASP A 164 15.91 6.95 8.68
N VAL A 165 14.77 6.37 8.25
CA VAL A 165 14.69 5.59 7.00
C VAL A 165 15.05 6.47 5.81
N ILE A 166 14.50 7.69 5.75
CA ILE A 166 14.80 8.65 4.66
C ILE A 166 16.28 9.04 4.68
N ALA A 167 16.83 9.36 5.86
CA ALA A 167 18.20 9.85 6.00
C ALA A 167 19.25 8.79 5.64
N LYS A 168 18.95 7.50 5.90
CA LYS A 168 19.88 6.38 5.66
C LYS A 168 19.85 5.85 4.22
N ARG A 169 19.05 6.41 3.31
CA ARG A 169 18.97 5.95 1.91
C ARG A 169 20.28 6.20 1.17
N THR A 170 20.91 5.13 0.72
CA THR A 170 22.22 5.15 0.04
C THR A 170 22.22 6.05 -1.19
N TYR A 171 21.20 5.90 -2.06
CA TYR A 171 21.11 6.61 -3.34
C TYR A 171 20.36 7.94 -3.28
N LYS A 172 19.99 8.44 -2.08
CA LYS A 172 19.20 9.68 -1.96
C LYS A 172 19.88 10.89 -2.62
N ALA A 173 21.13 11.15 -2.27
CA ALA A 173 21.86 12.32 -2.77
C ALA A 173 22.04 12.26 -4.30
N GLU A 174 22.36 11.08 -4.83
CA GLU A 174 22.50 10.86 -6.26
C GLU A 174 21.17 11.08 -7.00
N ALA A 175 20.09 10.49 -6.51
CA ALA A 175 18.79 10.60 -7.15
C ALA A 175 18.27 12.05 -7.12
N GLU A 176 18.47 12.78 -6.02
CA GLU A 176 18.16 14.21 -5.89
C GLU A 176 18.96 15.06 -6.89
N GLN A 177 20.25 14.78 -7.06
CA GLN A 177 21.12 15.50 -8.01
C GLN A 177 20.74 15.24 -9.47
N LYS A 178 20.45 13.98 -9.81
CA LYS A 178 20.18 13.56 -11.20
C LYS A 178 18.74 13.78 -11.63
N GLY A 179 17.80 13.80 -10.67
CA GLY A 179 16.37 13.66 -10.91
C GLY A 179 15.98 12.23 -11.31
N LEU A 180 14.72 11.88 -11.02
CA LEU A 180 14.21 10.52 -11.24
C LEU A 180 14.39 9.98 -12.67
N PRO A 181 14.18 10.74 -13.77
CA PRO A 181 14.34 10.21 -15.12
C PRO A 181 15.76 9.73 -15.41
N LYS A 182 16.78 10.49 -15.00
CA LYS A 182 18.18 10.11 -15.24
C LYS A 182 18.60 9.00 -14.27
N PHE A 183 18.22 9.10 -12.99
CA PHE A 183 18.49 8.06 -12.01
C PHE A 183 17.95 6.69 -12.47
N TYR A 184 16.69 6.62 -12.90
CA TYR A 184 16.10 5.40 -13.43
C TYR A 184 16.88 4.87 -14.65
N ARG A 185 17.21 5.72 -15.63
CA ARG A 185 17.96 5.29 -16.82
C ARG A 185 19.33 4.71 -16.48
N ASP A 186 20.03 5.34 -15.54
CA ASP A 186 21.37 4.90 -15.13
C ASP A 186 21.33 3.52 -14.42
N HIS A 187 20.26 3.22 -13.67
CA HIS A 187 20.10 1.98 -12.90
C HIS A 187 19.08 0.98 -13.47
N ALA A 188 18.56 1.19 -14.67
CA ALA A 188 17.44 0.40 -15.22
C ALA A 188 17.75 -1.11 -15.30
N ALA A 189 19.01 -1.47 -15.61
CA ALA A 189 19.45 -2.87 -15.64
C ALA A 189 19.46 -3.50 -14.24
N GLU A 190 19.91 -2.76 -13.23
CA GLU A 190 19.98 -3.21 -11.83
C GLU A 190 18.59 -3.42 -11.26
N PHE A 191 17.67 -2.48 -11.51
CA PHE A 191 16.25 -2.62 -11.13
C PHE A 191 15.61 -3.89 -11.68
N ARG A 192 15.91 -4.24 -12.94
CA ARG A 192 15.37 -5.44 -13.58
C ARG A 192 16.02 -6.72 -13.05
N ALA A 193 17.33 -6.68 -12.77
CA ALA A 193 18.09 -7.84 -12.30
C ALA A 193 17.82 -8.17 -10.83
N ASN A 194 17.69 -7.16 -9.97
CA ASN A 194 17.43 -7.29 -8.54
C ASN A 194 16.24 -6.43 -8.11
N PRO A 195 15.00 -6.86 -8.42
CA PRO A 195 13.83 -6.01 -8.22
C PRO A 195 13.49 -5.74 -6.75
N THR A 196 14.09 -6.47 -5.81
CA THR A 196 13.87 -6.30 -4.37
C THR A 196 15.03 -5.55 -3.70
N ASP A 197 15.88 -4.87 -4.47
CA ASP A 197 16.95 -4.03 -3.92
C ASP A 197 16.38 -2.84 -3.16
N ARG A 198 16.47 -2.90 -1.82
CA ARG A 198 15.86 -1.89 -0.93
C ARG A 198 16.51 -0.52 -1.06
N GLU A 199 17.77 -0.44 -1.46
CA GLU A 199 18.46 0.85 -1.57
C GLU A 199 18.05 1.58 -2.85
N LEU A 200 18.00 0.88 -3.98
CA LEU A 200 17.50 1.43 -5.23
C LEU A 200 16.01 1.75 -5.17
N ASN A 201 15.20 0.83 -4.66
CA ASN A 201 13.75 1.04 -4.49
C ASN A 201 13.47 2.21 -3.53
N GLY A 202 14.26 2.31 -2.46
CA GLY A 202 14.17 3.40 -1.49
C GLY A 202 14.41 4.78 -2.10
N ALA A 203 15.32 4.91 -3.08
CA ALA A 203 15.54 6.19 -3.75
C ALA A 203 14.34 6.61 -4.60
N VAL A 204 13.74 5.69 -5.35
CA VAL A 204 12.51 5.96 -6.11
C VAL A 204 11.36 6.30 -5.17
N ALA A 205 11.25 5.58 -4.05
CA ALA A 205 10.22 5.80 -3.04
C ALA A 205 10.20 7.23 -2.50
N LEU A 206 11.34 7.93 -2.41
CA LEU A 206 11.38 9.33 -1.96
C LEU A 206 10.71 10.30 -2.96
N PHE A 207 10.82 10.04 -4.27
CA PHE A 207 10.10 10.82 -5.29
C PHE A 207 8.61 10.55 -5.26
N LEU A 208 8.24 9.28 -5.14
CA LEU A 208 6.85 8.86 -5.00
C LEU A 208 6.23 9.44 -3.73
N LEU A 209 6.96 9.45 -2.61
CA LEU A 209 6.52 10.02 -1.35
C LEU A 209 6.16 11.49 -1.50
N LYS A 210 7.05 12.30 -2.09
CA LYS A 210 6.78 13.72 -2.36
C LYS A 210 5.53 13.88 -3.23
N TYR A 211 5.41 13.08 -4.29
CA TYR A 211 4.28 13.12 -5.20
C TYR A 211 2.96 12.73 -4.52
N LEU A 212 2.98 11.76 -3.61
CA LEU A 212 1.77 11.26 -2.95
C LEU A 212 1.39 12.11 -1.73
N GLU A 213 2.34 12.69 -1.00
CA GLU A 213 2.05 13.63 0.09
C GLU A 213 1.48 14.97 -0.40
N GLU A 214 1.91 15.44 -1.58
CA GLU A 214 1.38 16.67 -2.18
C GLU A 214 -0.13 16.56 -2.46
N LYS A 215 -0.59 15.39 -2.91
CA LYS A 215 -2.01 15.11 -3.14
C LYS A 215 -2.32 13.64 -2.83
N PRO A 216 -2.66 13.33 -1.57
CA PRO A 216 -2.85 11.95 -1.12
C PRO A 216 -3.92 11.17 -1.89
N THR A 217 -4.93 11.82 -2.44
CA THR A 217 -5.96 11.17 -3.28
C THR A 217 -5.40 10.47 -4.53
N ARG A 218 -4.15 10.74 -4.92
CA ARG A 218 -3.42 10.02 -5.98
C ARG A 218 -3.19 8.54 -5.62
N TRP A 219 -3.19 8.17 -4.34
CA TRP A 219 -3.05 6.78 -3.88
C TRP A 219 -4.10 5.84 -4.49
N ALA A 220 -5.32 6.32 -4.73
CA ALA A 220 -6.40 5.50 -5.28
C ALA A 220 -6.02 4.79 -6.60
N ALA A 221 -5.21 5.43 -7.45
CA ALA A 221 -4.82 4.90 -8.77
C ALA A 221 -4.00 3.60 -8.71
N PHE A 222 -3.27 3.35 -7.62
CA PHE A 222 -2.36 2.20 -7.51
C PHE A 222 -3.11 0.87 -7.43
N ARG A 223 -4.41 0.89 -7.14
CA ARG A 223 -5.27 -0.30 -7.19
C ARG A 223 -5.16 -1.07 -8.49
N TRP A 224 -4.98 -0.36 -9.61
CA TRP A 224 -4.98 -0.93 -10.94
C TRP A 224 -3.58 -1.27 -11.47
N LEU A 225 -2.54 -1.12 -10.66
CA LEU A 225 -1.13 -1.28 -11.06
C LEU A 225 -0.89 -2.67 -11.68
N ASN A 226 -1.28 -3.73 -10.98
CA ASN A 226 -1.16 -5.10 -11.45
C ASN A 226 -2.52 -5.79 -11.69
N ALA A 227 -3.55 -5.03 -12.07
CA ALA A 227 -4.90 -5.57 -12.29
C ALA A 227 -4.99 -6.65 -13.40
N THR A 228 -4.05 -6.62 -14.36
CA THR A 228 -3.94 -7.61 -15.45
C THR A 228 -2.59 -8.33 -15.42
N ALA A 229 -2.50 -9.48 -16.11
CA ALA A 229 -1.25 -10.26 -16.11
C ALA A 229 -0.14 -9.48 -16.82
N ARG A 230 1.08 -9.54 -16.27
CA ARG A 230 2.24 -8.86 -16.84
C ARG A 230 2.80 -9.69 -18.01
N PRO A 231 2.99 -9.10 -19.19
CA PRO A 231 3.77 -9.72 -20.25
C PRO A 231 5.22 -9.97 -19.82
N LYS A 232 5.82 -11.04 -20.33
CA LYS A 232 7.26 -11.28 -20.14
C LYS A 232 8.06 -10.20 -20.88
N ASP A 233 9.19 -9.80 -20.31
CA ASP A 233 10.12 -8.83 -20.91
C ASP A 233 9.50 -7.44 -21.17
N GLU A 234 8.37 -7.10 -20.51
CA GLU A 234 7.70 -5.81 -20.63
C GLU A 234 8.66 -4.66 -20.27
N SER A 235 8.73 -3.64 -21.13
CA SER A 235 9.49 -2.42 -20.83
C SER A 235 8.79 -1.66 -19.69
N PHE A 236 9.54 -0.89 -18.90
CA PHE A 236 8.90 -0.14 -17.82
C PHE A 236 7.90 0.93 -18.34
N GLN A 237 8.18 1.53 -19.51
CA GLN A 237 7.26 2.47 -20.13
C GLN A 237 5.94 1.78 -20.52
N ASP A 238 6.01 0.57 -21.09
CA ASP A 238 4.80 -0.18 -21.44
C ASP A 238 4.06 -0.70 -20.20
N TYR A 239 4.79 -1.05 -19.13
CA TYR A 239 4.23 -1.37 -17.83
C TYR A 239 3.38 -0.22 -17.29
N LEU A 240 3.88 1.03 -17.34
CA LEU A 240 3.12 2.21 -16.92
C LEU A 240 1.94 2.54 -17.85
N LYS A 241 2.09 2.35 -19.16
CA LYS A 241 0.97 2.50 -20.11
C LYS A 241 -0.14 1.49 -19.85
N ARG A 242 0.21 0.23 -19.58
CA ARG A 242 -0.76 -0.81 -19.22
C ARG A 242 -1.47 -0.48 -17.91
N TRP A 243 -0.74 0.02 -16.91
CA TRP A 243 -1.36 0.54 -15.69
C TRP A 243 -2.37 1.66 -16.00
N GLU A 244 -2.02 2.64 -16.84
CA GLU A 244 -2.96 3.69 -17.24
C GLU A 244 -4.20 3.13 -17.95
N GLN A 245 -4.03 2.14 -18.83
CA GLN A 245 -5.13 1.47 -19.53
C GLN A 245 -6.08 0.75 -18.57
N ASN A 246 -5.54 0.10 -17.54
CA ASN A 246 -6.32 -0.57 -16.50
C ASN A 246 -7.03 0.41 -15.55
N THR A 247 -6.60 1.67 -15.48
CA THR A 247 -7.04 2.65 -14.49
C THR A 247 -8.31 3.40 -14.96
N PRO A 248 -9.35 3.53 -14.11
CA PRO A 248 -10.53 4.35 -14.42
C PRO A 248 -10.18 5.80 -14.74
N ALA A 249 -11.01 6.45 -15.57
CA ALA A 249 -10.75 7.78 -16.11
C ALA A 249 -10.41 8.83 -15.04
N GLU A 250 -11.13 8.81 -13.91
CA GLU A 250 -10.94 9.73 -12.77
C GLU A 250 -9.57 9.63 -12.08
N HIS A 251 -8.83 8.54 -12.28
CA HIS A 251 -7.53 8.30 -11.65
C HIS A 251 -6.35 8.34 -12.64
N LYS A 252 -6.61 8.39 -13.96
CA LYS A 252 -5.55 8.35 -14.99
C LYS A 252 -4.53 9.49 -14.87
N ASP A 253 -4.95 10.66 -14.42
CA ASP A 253 -4.03 11.79 -14.25
C ASP A 253 -2.97 11.53 -13.17
N SER A 254 -3.28 10.70 -12.17
CA SER A 254 -2.29 10.25 -11.19
C SER A 254 -1.23 9.37 -11.87
N VAL A 255 -1.65 8.44 -12.72
CA VAL A 255 -0.75 7.56 -13.47
C VAL A 255 0.12 8.34 -14.45
N ARG A 256 -0.47 9.29 -15.17
CA ARG A 256 0.26 10.20 -16.08
C ARG A 256 1.25 11.07 -15.32
N GLY A 257 0.92 11.49 -14.10
CA GLY A 257 1.87 12.19 -13.24
C GLY A 257 3.09 11.33 -12.91
N ILE A 258 2.89 10.05 -12.58
CA ILE A 258 4.00 9.10 -12.39
C ILE A 258 4.82 8.94 -13.67
N GLN A 259 4.19 8.73 -14.83
CA GLN A 259 4.89 8.64 -16.12
C GLN A 259 5.79 9.87 -16.36
N LYS A 260 5.26 11.07 -16.10
CA LYS A 260 6.02 12.33 -16.20
C LYS A 260 7.19 12.39 -15.22
N LEU A 261 7.07 11.86 -14.00
CA LEU A 261 8.20 11.81 -13.06
C LEU A 261 9.36 10.98 -13.60
N PHE A 262 9.08 9.94 -14.40
CA PHE A 262 10.10 9.12 -15.07
C PHE A 262 10.53 9.67 -16.45
N GLY A 263 9.88 10.73 -16.95
CA GLY A 263 10.18 11.36 -18.23
C GLY A 263 9.61 10.62 -19.44
N PHE A 264 8.49 9.92 -19.28
CA PHE A 264 7.73 9.28 -20.36
C PHE A 264 6.54 10.11 -20.83
#